data_AF-A0A2X3IK56-F1
#
_entry.id   AF-A0A2X3IK56-F1
#
_cell.length_a   1.000
_cell.length_b   1.000
_cell.length_c   1.000
_cell.angle_alpha   90.00
_cell.angle_beta   90.00
_cell.angle_gamma   90.00
#
_symmetry.space_group_name_H-M   'P 1'
#
loop_
_entity.id
_entity.type
_entity.pdbx_description
1 polymer ?
#
loop_
_entity_poly.entity_id
_entity_poly.type
_entity_poly.pdbx_seq_one_letter_code
_entity_poly.pdbx_strand_id
1 'polypeptide(L)'
;MSSFSSTEEQSKKGSRLSETRSIDYIPDGERHGHPFSQFTLWFGGNLQITAIVTGALAVVLGGDVVWSLVGLFVGQILGASIMSFHALQGPRLGLPQMIISRAQFGVYGAVIPLVLVCIMYIGFSASGTVLAGQAMAHLLSISDVSGMILFSAIIIVIAVLGYRVIHKLGKVASIVGVLAFAWLFGSLLFNTDLTAILQNNHFSMPMFLLAVSLSSSWQIAFCPYVSDYSRYLPRDVSAPKVFFSVF
;
A
#
# COMPACT_ATOMS: atom_id res chain seq x y z
N MET A 1 56.78 -13.51 -4.63
CA MET A 1 56.66 -13.64 -3.15
C MET A 1 56.62 -12.24 -2.55
N SER A 2 55.84 -12.02 -1.47
CA SER A 2 55.24 -10.74 -0.98
C SER A 2 53.86 -10.53 -1.59
N SER A 3 52.71 -11.02 -1.06
CA SER A 3 52.23 -11.26 0.32
C SER A 3 51.89 -9.97 1.09
N PHE A 4 50.56 -9.76 1.20
CA PHE A 4 49.75 -8.94 2.13
C PHE A 4 49.90 -7.41 2.20
N SER A 5 48.82 -6.72 1.82
CA SER A 5 48.08 -5.85 2.75
C SER A 5 46.68 -5.57 2.20
N SER A 6 45.70 -6.29 2.73
CA SER A 6 44.28 -6.17 2.42
C SER A 6 43.53 -5.95 3.72
N THR A 7 43.57 -4.74 4.28
CA THR A 7 42.70 -4.32 5.40
C THR A 7 43.03 -2.87 5.76
N GLU A 8 42.36 -1.89 5.16
CA GLU A 8 42.08 -0.58 5.82
C GLU A 8 41.21 0.41 5.01
N GLU A 9 40.30 -0.08 4.17
CA GLU A 9 39.18 0.76 3.68
C GLU A 9 37.82 0.18 4.09
N GLN A 10 37.69 -0.20 5.38
CA GLN A 10 36.39 -0.13 6.04
C GLN A 10 36.07 1.35 6.30
N SER A 11 35.76 2.06 5.23
CA SER A 11 35.09 3.35 5.31
C SER A 11 33.78 3.11 6.06
N LYS A 12 33.67 3.73 7.25
CA LYS A 12 32.42 3.94 7.98
C LYS A 12 31.40 4.55 7.02
N LYS A 13 30.66 3.71 6.29
CA LYS A 13 29.48 4.10 5.53
C LYS A 13 28.42 4.48 6.55
N GLY A 14 28.49 5.74 7.02
CA GLY A 14 27.34 6.37 7.66
C GLY A 14 26.13 6.15 6.77
N SER A 15 24.98 5.80 7.35
CA SER A 15 23.78 5.49 6.58
C SER A 15 23.50 6.64 5.62
N ARG A 16 23.74 6.40 4.32
CA ARG A 16 23.36 7.38 3.30
C ARG A 16 21.84 7.47 3.36
N LEU A 17 21.32 8.63 3.75
CA LEU A 17 19.89 8.91 3.80
C LEU A 17 19.23 8.95 2.40
N SER A 18 20.02 8.79 1.34
CA SER A 18 19.55 8.76 -0.04
C SER A 18 19.45 7.32 -0.52
N GLU A 19 18.28 6.96 -1.05
CA GLU A 19 18.10 5.76 -1.87
C GLU A 19 18.95 5.93 -3.15
N THR A 20 19.72 4.91 -3.53
CA THR A 20 20.57 4.95 -4.74
C THR A 20 20.40 3.73 -5.64
N ARG A 21 19.62 2.73 -5.22
CA ARG A 21 19.49 1.46 -5.93
C ARG A 21 18.32 1.49 -6.89
N SER A 22 17.34 2.39 -6.76
CA SER A 22 16.20 2.55 -7.67
C SER A 22 15.71 1.19 -8.22
N ILE A 23 16.04 0.84 -9.47
CA ILE A 23 15.67 -0.43 -10.11
C ILE A 23 16.70 -1.56 -10.04
N ASP A 24 17.92 -1.27 -9.57
CA ASP A 24 19.05 -2.20 -9.49
C ASP A 24 18.86 -3.29 -8.43
N TYR A 25 19.66 -4.33 -8.57
CA TYR A 25 19.79 -5.41 -7.59
C TYR A 25 20.33 -4.90 -6.24
N ILE A 26 19.77 -5.40 -5.14
CA ILE A 26 20.24 -5.16 -3.76
C ILE A 26 21.22 -6.26 -3.33
N PRO A 27 22.54 -5.95 -3.19
CA PRO A 27 23.53 -6.90 -2.71
C PRO A 27 23.25 -7.35 -1.28
N ASP A 28 23.67 -8.56 -0.93
CA ASP A 28 23.35 -9.17 0.38
C ASP A 28 23.84 -8.30 1.56
N GLY A 29 25.00 -7.65 1.43
CA GLY A 29 25.54 -6.74 2.46
C GLY A 29 24.82 -5.39 2.61
N GLU A 30 23.90 -5.06 1.70
CA GLU A 30 23.07 -3.84 1.77
C GLU A 30 21.63 -4.12 2.20
N ARG A 31 21.31 -5.37 2.57
CA ARG A 31 19.99 -5.78 3.05
C ARG A 31 19.89 -5.54 4.55
N HIS A 32 19.03 -4.62 4.94
CA HIS A 32 18.87 -4.15 6.32
C HIS A 32 17.42 -4.14 6.80
N GLY A 33 16.50 -4.68 5.99
CA GLY A 33 15.07 -4.74 6.31
C GLY A 33 14.77 -5.76 7.40
N HIS A 34 13.71 -5.52 8.18
CA HIS A 34 13.20 -6.46 9.17
C HIS A 34 11.79 -6.90 8.76
N PRO A 35 11.36 -8.17 8.91
CA PRO A 35 10.04 -8.61 8.47
C PRO A 35 8.89 -7.74 8.99
N PHE A 36 8.93 -7.34 10.26
CA PHE A 36 7.92 -6.44 10.86
C PHE A 36 7.83 -5.07 10.16
N SER A 37 8.88 -4.60 9.47
CA SER A 37 8.80 -3.36 8.71
C SER A 37 7.84 -3.48 7.50
N GLN A 38 7.65 -4.69 6.98
CA GLN A 38 6.64 -4.96 5.95
C GLN A 38 5.24 -4.76 6.55
N PHE A 39 4.99 -5.31 7.74
CA PHE A 39 3.69 -5.17 8.40
C PHE A 39 3.34 -3.70 8.60
N THR A 40 4.26 -2.92 9.18
CA THR A 40 4.02 -1.49 9.42
C THR A 40 3.80 -0.70 8.14
N LEU A 41 4.50 -1.08 7.05
CA LEU A 41 4.37 -0.42 5.75
C LEU A 41 3.00 -0.69 5.14
N TRP A 42 2.57 -1.95 5.08
CA TRP A 42 1.32 -2.33 4.43
C TRP A 42 0.10 -1.99 5.28
N PHE A 43 0.24 -2.06 6.60
CA PHE A 43 -0.76 -1.52 7.53
C PHE A 43 -0.94 -0.01 7.29
N GLY A 44 0.16 0.76 7.26
CA GLY A 44 0.11 2.20 6.97
C GLY A 44 -0.47 2.51 5.59
N GLY A 45 -0.13 1.71 4.58
CA GLY A 45 -0.67 1.83 3.22
C GLY A 45 -2.19 1.57 3.12
N ASN A 46 -2.76 0.83 4.07
CA ASN A 46 -4.21 0.59 4.15
C ASN A 46 -4.97 1.65 4.97
N LEU A 47 -4.28 2.44 5.79
CA LEU A 47 -4.86 3.55 6.56
C LEU A 47 -5.12 4.78 5.66
N GLN A 48 -5.96 4.61 4.64
CA GLN A 48 -6.35 5.67 3.72
C GLN A 48 -7.85 5.68 3.45
N ILE A 49 -8.38 6.87 3.19
CA ILE A 49 -9.82 7.10 2.96
C ILE A 49 -10.37 6.33 1.75
N THR A 50 -9.53 6.15 0.72
CA THR A 50 -9.83 5.35 -0.47
C THR A 50 -10.13 3.90 -0.12
N ALA A 51 -9.47 3.33 0.90
CA ALA A 51 -9.77 1.98 1.38
C ALA A 51 -11.17 1.92 2.03
N ILE A 52 -11.52 2.92 2.84
CA ILE A 52 -12.86 3.05 3.44
C ILE A 52 -13.92 3.14 2.35
N VAL A 53 -13.73 4.02 1.36
CA VAL A 53 -14.67 4.21 0.26
C VAL A 53 -14.83 2.91 -0.54
N THR A 54 -13.73 2.20 -0.81
CA THR A 54 -13.76 0.90 -1.50
C THR A 54 -14.59 -0.14 -0.73
N GLY A 55 -14.45 -0.21 0.60
CA GLY A 55 -15.28 -1.07 1.43
C GLY A 55 -16.75 -0.62 1.45
N ALA A 56 -17.00 0.69 1.57
CA ALA A 56 -18.34 1.26 1.58
C ALA A 56 -19.12 0.99 0.27
N LEU A 57 -18.42 0.92 -0.87
CA LEU A 57 -19.02 0.59 -2.17
C LEU A 57 -19.73 -0.77 -2.16
N ALA A 58 -19.31 -1.73 -1.34
CA ALA A 58 -20.01 -3.02 -1.22
C ALA A 58 -21.48 -2.83 -0.79
N VAL A 59 -21.75 -1.87 0.11
CA VAL A 59 -23.09 -1.56 0.60
C VAL A 59 -23.79 -0.51 -0.26
N VAL A 60 -23.06 0.54 -0.68
CA VAL A 60 -23.62 1.64 -1.51
C VAL A 60 -24.15 1.11 -2.86
N LEU A 61 -23.51 0.07 -3.41
CA LEU A 61 -23.96 -0.55 -4.66
C LEU A 61 -25.06 -1.61 -4.48
N GLY A 62 -25.61 -1.75 -3.27
CA GLY A 62 -26.78 -2.57 -2.98
C GLY A 62 -26.52 -3.86 -2.22
N GLY A 63 -25.29 -4.11 -1.73
CA GLY A 63 -25.01 -5.21 -0.81
C GLY A 63 -25.56 -4.96 0.60
N ASP A 64 -25.89 -6.04 1.29
CA ASP A 64 -26.25 -6.00 2.71
C ASP A 64 -24.99 -5.86 3.57
N VAL A 65 -25.13 -5.45 4.84
CA VAL A 65 -23.95 -5.16 5.68
C VAL A 65 -23.20 -6.44 6.05
N VAL A 66 -23.92 -7.49 6.48
CA VAL A 66 -23.28 -8.71 7.01
C VAL A 66 -22.50 -9.45 5.92
N TRP A 67 -23.12 -9.74 4.78
CA TRP A 67 -22.44 -10.47 3.71
C TRP A 67 -21.47 -9.59 2.93
N SER A 68 -21.63 -8.27 2.91
CA SER A 68 -20.57 -7.39 2.42
C SER A 68 -19.33 -7.48 3.30
N LEU A 69 -19.46 -7.47 4.64
CA LEU A 69 -18.31 -7.63 5.54
C LEU A 69 -17.63 -9.00 5.37
N VAL A 70 -18.41 -10.08 5.27
CA VAL A 70 -17.86 -11.43 5.02
C VAL A 70 -17.17 -11.48 3.65
N GLY A 71 -17.81 -10.92 2.62
CA GLY A 71 -17.25 -10.88 1.26
C GLY A 71 -15.95 -10.07 1.20
N LEU A 72 -15.92 -8.90 1.81
CA LEU A 72 -14.71 -8.08 1.95
C LEU A 72 -13.62 -8.86 2.70
N PHE A 73 -13.95 -9.54 3.80
CA PHE A 73 -12.98 -10.35 4.55
C PHE A 73 -12.40 -11.50 3.71
N VAL A 74 -13.24 -12.22 2.96
CA VAL A 74 -12.79 -13.26 2.03
C VAL A 74 -11.92 -12.67 0.91
N GLY A 75 -12.34 -11.54 0.33
CA GLY A 75 -11.57 -10.80 -0.67
C GLY A 75 -10.19 -10.40 -0.13
N GLN A 76 -10.13 -9.94 1.11
CA GLN A 76 -8.89 -9.56 1.78
C GLN A 76 -7.95 -10.75 1.91
N ILE A 77 -8.43 -11.91 2.36
CA ILE A 77 -7.64 -13.14 2.46
C ILE A 77 -7.08 -13.54 1.08
N LEU A 78 -7.92 -13.53 0.04
CA LEU A 78 -7.52 -13.92 -1.30
C LEU A 78 -6.46 -12.98 -1.88
N GLY A 79 -6.73 -11.67 -1.85
CA GLY A 79 -5.83 -10.67 -2.40
C GLY A 79 -4.52 -10.54 -1.61
N ALA A 80 -4.59 -10.56 -0.27
CA ALA A 80 -3.41 -10.51 0.59
C ALA A 80 -2.53 -11.76 0.41
N SER A 81 -3.12 -12.95 0.20
CA SER A 81 -2.35 -14.15 -0.13
C SER A 81 -1.53 -13.97 -1.40
N ILE A 82 -2.15 -13.45 -2.47
CA ILE A 82 -1.46 -13.20 -3.75
C ILE A 82 -0.32 -12.20 -3.56
N MET A 83 -0.60 -11.09 -2.86
CA MET A 83 0.39 -10.06 -2.56
C MET A 83 1.56 -10.61 -1.74
N SER A 84 1.28 -11.40 -0.70
CA SER A 84 2.29 -12.03 0.15
C SER A 84 3.16 -13.02 -0.60
N PHE A 85 2.62 -13.80 -1.55
CA PHE A 85 3.42 -14.66 -2.42
C PHE A 85 4.38 -13.86 -3.31
N HIS A 86 3.95 -12.71 -3.83
CA HIS A 86 4.84 -11.81 -4.57
C HIS A 86 5.94 -11.26 -3.65
N ALA A 87 5.61 -10.90 -2.40
CA ALA A 87 6.59 -10.40 -1.43
C ALA A 87 7.73 -11.39 -1.14
N LEU A 88 7.49 -12.70 -1.26
CA LEU A 88 8.53 -13.74 -1.08
C LEU A 88 9.62 -13.69 -2.16
N GLN A 89 9.33 -13.10 -3.32
CA GLN A 89 10.27 -13.02 -4.43
C GLN A 89 11.37 -11.98 -4.15
N GLY A 90 11.02 -10.85 -3.54
CA GLY A 90 11.95 -9.77 -3.21
C GLY A 90 13.22 -10.24 -2.49
N PRO A 91 13.15 -10.89 -1.31
CA PRO A 91 14.34 -11.33 -0.59
C PRO A 91 15.18 -12.35 -1.37
N ARG A 92 14.58 -13.16 -2.24
CA ARG A 92 15.31 -14.18 -3.00
C ARG A 92 16.05 -13.59 -4.20
N LEU A 93 15.41 -12.64 -4.88
CA LEU A 93 15.89 -12.09 -6.15
C LEU A 93 16.60 -10.75 -5.99
N GLY A 94 16.37 -10.01 -4.91
CA GLY A 94 16.96 -8.69 -4.66
C GLY A 94 16.53 -7.62 -5.68
N LEU A 95 15.48 -7.86 -6.46
CA LEU A 95 15.02 -7.03 -7.58
C LEU A 95 13.61 -6.48 -7.30
N PRO A 96 13.26 -5.32 -7.87
CA PRO A 96 11.91 -4.77 -7.78
C PRO A 96 10.94 -5.58 -8.65
N GLN A 97 9.65 -5.55 -8.32
CA GLN A 97 8.66 -6.45 -8.91
C GLN A 97 8.52 -6.25 -10.42
N MET A 98 8.56 -4.99 -10.89
CA MET A 98 8.47 -4.70 -12.32
C MET A 98 9.64 -5.27 -13.13
N ILE A 99 10.83 -5.37 -12.55
CA ILE A 99 11.97 -6.01 -13.20
C ILE A 99 11.81 -7.53 -13.19
N ILE A 100 11.30 -8.11 -12.09
CA ILE A 100 11.00 -9.54 -12.00
C ILE A 100 9.99 -9.97 -13.08
N SER A 101 9.00 -9.12 -13.40
CA SER A 101 7.98 -9.42 -14.43
C SER A 101 8.57 -9.74 -15.81
N ARG A 102 9.78 -9.26 -16.12
CA ARG A 102 10.49 -9.54 -17.38
C ARG A 102 10.82 -11.02 -17.56
N ALA A 103 10.92 -11.79 -16.47
CA ALA A 103 11.12 -13.23 -16.55
C ALA A 103 9.90 -13.98 -17.12
N GLN A 104 8.69 -13.44 -16.90
CA GLN A 104 7.44 -14.05 -17.36
C GLN A 104 6.99 -13.53 -18.73
N PHE A 105 7.12 -12.21 -18.95
CA PHE A 105 6.63 -11.55 -20.16
C PHE A 105 7.74 -11.25 -21.18
N GLY A 106 9.01 -11.50 -20.85
CA GLY A 106 10.14 -11.01 -21.63
C GLY A 106 10.36 -9.51 -21.46
N VAL A 107 11.45 -9.00 -22.06
CA VAL A 107 11.84 -7.58 -21.94
C VAL A 107 10.78 -6.65 -22.55
N TYR A 108 10.32 -6.95 -23.75
CA TYR A 108 9.32 -6.14 -24.45
C TYR A 108 7.89 -6.42 -23.95
N GLY A 109 7.55 -7.66 -23.59
CA GLY A 109 6.22 -7.97 -23.07
C GLY A 109 5.96 -7.38 -21.69
N ALA A 110 6.99 -7.12 -20.88
CA ALA A 110 6.87 -6.41 -19.60
C ALA A 110 6.37 -4.95 -19.75
N VAL A 111 6.32 -4.40 -20.97
CA VAL A 111 5.67 -3.11 -21.24
C VAL A 111 4.17 -3.16 -20.93
N ILE A 112 3.51 -4.30 -21.15
CA ILE A 112 2.07 -4.45 -20.88
C ILE A 112 1.74 -4.21 -19.39
N PRO A 113 2.30 -4.96 -18.42
CA PRO A 113 2.05 -4.70 -17.01
C PRO A 113 2.54 -3.31 -16.59
N LEU A 114 3.62 -2.77 -17.19
CA LEU A 114 4.09 -1.42 -16.89
C LEU A 114 3.05 -0.36 -17.24
N VAL A 115 2.46 -0.40 -18.43
CA VAL A 115 1.41 0.54 -18.84
C VAL A 115 0.19 0.43 -17.94
N LEU A 116 -0.23 -0.79 -17.60
CA LEU A 116 -1.36 -1.02 -16.69
C LEU A 116 -1.11 -0.43 -15.30
N VAL A 117 0.10 -0.58 -14.77
CA VAL A 117 0.51 0.01 -13.48
C VAL A 117 0.54 1.54 -13.55
N CYS A 118 1.02 2.12 -14.65
CA CYS A 118 0.98 3.57 -14.84
C CYS A 118 -0.46 4.10 -14.85
N ILE A 119 -1.37 3.44 -15.57
CA ILE A 119 -2.80 3.81 -15.60
C ILE A 119 -3.41 3.70 -14.20
N MET A 120 -3.11 2.59 -13.50
CA MET A 120 -3.56 2.37 -12.12
C MET A 120 -3.12 3.52 -11.20
N TYR A 121 -1.86 3.95 -11.25
CA TYR A 121 -1.37 5.05 -10.42
C TYR A 121 -2.03 6.40 -10.73
N ILE A 122 -2.32 6.66 -12.01
CA ILE A 122 -3.10 7.85 -12.40
C ILE A 122 -4.49 7.77 -11.77
N GLY A 123 -5.15 6.61 -11.84
CA GLY A 123 -6.45 6.37 -11.23
C GLY A 123 -6.47 6.59 -9.72
N PHE A 124 -5.50 6.02 -8.99
CA PHE A 124 -5.37 6.24 -7.54
C PHE A 124 -5.08 7.70 -7.21
N SER A 125 -4.19 8.35 -7.96
CA SER A 125 -3.84 9.76 -7.73
C SER A 125 -5.02 10.70 -8.00
N ALA A 126 -5.78 10.46 -9.07
CA ALA A 126 -7.00 11.20 -9.39
C ALA A 126 -8.06 11.01 -8.30
N SER A 127 -8.32 9.77 -7.91
CA SER A 127 -9.30 9.43 -6.87
C SER A 127 -8.94 10.04 -5.51
N GLY A 128 -7.68 9.94 -5.11
CA GLY A 128 -7.17 10.57 -3.88
C GLY A 128 -7.29 12.09 -3.91
N THR A 129 -7.00 12.72 -5.06
CA THR A 129 -7.13 14.18 -5.24
C THR A 129 -8.59 14.63 -5.14
N VAL A 130 -9.52 13.89 -5.74
CA VAL A 130 -10.95 14.19 -5.65
C VAL A 130 -11.42 14.14 -4.20
N LEU A 131 -11.13 13.04 -3.48
CA LEU A 131 -11.58 12.87 -2.10
C LEU A 131 -10.96 13.91 -1.15
N ALA A 132 -9.66 14.15 -1.24
CA ALA A 132 -8.97 15.13 -0.41
C ALA A 132 -9.37 16.57 -0.78
N GLY A 133 -9.56 16.85 -2.07
CA GLY A 133 -10.02 18.14 -2.56
C GLY A 133 -11.44 18.47 -2.09
N GLN A 134 -12.35 17.50 -2.11
CA GLN A 134 -13.71 17.65 -1.57
C GLN A 134 -13.71 17.88 -0.07
N ALA A 135 -12.88 17.14 0.69
CA ALA A 135 -12.71 17.39 2.12
C ALA A 135 -12.21 18.84 2.36
N MET A 136 -11.21 19.29 1.61
CA MET A 136 -10.67 20.65 1.71
C MET A 136 -11.71 21.71 1.33
N ALA A 137 -12.48 21.47 0.27
CA ALA A 137 -13.56 22.34 -0.17
C ALA A 137 -14.60 22.53 0.93
N HIS A 138 -15.00 21.43 1.58
CA HIS A 138 -15.93 21.46 2.70
C HIS A 138 -15.37 22.21 3.92
N LEU A 139 -14.10 21.98 4.30
CA LEU A 139 -13.48 22.69 5.43
C LEU A 139 -13.37 24.21 5.21
N LEU A 140 -13.09 24.62 3.96
CA LEU A 140 -12.87 26.02 3.62
C LEU A 140 -14.11 26.73 3.06
N SER A 141 -15.23 26.01 2.90
CA SER A 141 -16.45 26.51 2.28
C SER A 141 -16.22 27.09 0.88
N ILE A 142 -15.42 26.40 0.05
CA ILE A 142 -15.13 26.75 -1.35
C ILE A 142 -15.69 25.68 -2.30
N SER A 143 -15.61 25.90 -3.62
CA SER A 143 -16.04 24.88 -4.60
C SER A 143 -15.10 23.67 -4.61
N ASP A 144 -15.65 22.49 -4.92
CA ASP A 144 -14.91 21.23 -5.09
C ASP A 144 -13.69 21.39 -6.01
N VAL A 145 -13.87 22.07 -7.16
CA VAL A 145 -12.80 22.35 -8.12
C VAL A 145 -11.68 23.16 -7.46
N SER A 146 -12.02 24.19 -6.68
CA SER A 146 -11.03 25.01 -5.98
C SER A 146 -10.30 24.21 -4.89
N GLY A 147 -11.02 23.36 -4.16
CA GLY A 147 -10.42 22.45 -3.16
C GLY A 147 -9.45 21.45 -3.79
N MET A 148 -9.80 20.87 -4.94
CA MET A 148 -8.92 19.96 -5.69
C MET A 148 -7.65 20.68 -6.18
N ILE A 149 -7.79 21.86 -6.80
CA ILE A 149 -6.64 22.65 -7.25
C ILE A 149 -5.72 23.02 -6.08
N LEU A 150 -6.29 23.47 -4.97
CA LEU A 150 -5.54 23.84 -3.77
C LEU A 150 -4.79 22.63 -3.19
N PHE A 151 -5.46 21.49 -3.05
CA PHE A 151 -4.83 20.26 -2.57
C PHE A 151 -3.71 19.79 -3.50
N SER A 152 -3.94 19.80 -4.82
CA SER A 152 -2.90 19.46 -5.80
C SER A 152 -1.69 20.38 -5.71
N ALA A 153 -1.89 21.69 -5.55
CA ALA A 153 -0.79 22.65 -5.38
C ALA A 153 0.04 22.33 -4.12
N ILE A 154 -0.62 22.03 -3.00
CA ILE A 154 0.04 21.65 -1.74
C ILE A 154 0.87 20.37 -1.93
N ILE A 155 0.29 19.34 -2.58
CA ILE A 155 0.98 18.08 -2.84
C ILE A 155 2.19 18.28 -3.76
N ILE A 156 2.08 19.11 -4.81
CA ILE A 156 3.21 19.44 -5.69
C ILE A 156 4.34 20.11 -4.89
N VAL A 157 4.03 21.08 -4.02
CA VAL A 157 5.03 21.73 -3.17
C VAL A 157 5.72 20.71 -2.26
N ILE A 158 4.96 19.84 -1.61
CA ILE A 158 5.51 18.78 -0.75
C ILE A 158 6.41 17.82 -1.55
N ALA A 159 6.01 17.45 -2.76
CA ALA A 159 6.80 16.60 -3.65
C ALA A 159 8.13 17.25 -4.04
N VAL A 160 8.13 18.56 -4.35
CA VAL A 160 9.34 19.34 -4.67
C VAL A 160 10.28 19.44 -3.47
N LEU A 161 9.75 19.57 -2.25
CA LEU A 161 10.56 19.57 -1.02
C LEU A 161 11.22 18.21 -0.73
N GLY A 162 10.71 17.13 -1.33
CA GLY A 162 11.37 15.84 -1.44
C GLY A 162 11.34 14.96 -0.19
N TYR A 163 12.20 13.94 -0.20
CA TYR A 163 12.17 12.75 0.66
C TYR A 163 11.97 13.05 2.16
N ARG A 164 12.73 13.99 2.72
CA ARG A 164 12.72 14.26 4.17
C ARG A 164 11.39 14.83 4.65
N VAL A 165 10.77 15.71 3.85
CA VAL A 165 9.48 16.31 4.18
C VAL A 165 8.38 15.27 4.06
N ILE A 166 8.39 14.49 2.98
CA ILE A 166 7.44 13.39 2.76
C ILE A 166 7.46 12.39 3.92
N HIS A 167 8.65 12.00 4.40
CA HIS A 167 8.76 11.04 5.51
C HIS A 167 8.28 11.62 6.85
N LYS A 168 8.59 12.88 7.15
CA LYS A 168 8.10 13.53 8.38
C LYS A 168 6.59 13.69 8.34
N LEU A 169 6.04 14.15 7.22
CA LEU A 169 4.60 14.31 7.03
C LEU A 169 3.90 12.96 7.10
N GLY A 170 4.45 11.93 6.45
CA GLY A 170 3.93 10.57 6.50
C GLY A 170 3.82 10.04 7.93
N LYS A 171 4.84 10.24 8.77
CA LYS A 171 4.80 9.84 10.20
C LYS A 171 3.67 10.55 10.96
N VAL A 172 3.53 11.87 10.79
CA VAL A 172 2.47 12.64 11.45
C VAL A 172 1.11 12.21 10.94
N ALA A 173 0.94 12.09 9.62
CA ALA A 173 -0.28 11.65 8.97
C ALA A 173 -0.69 10.24 9.40
N SER A 174 0.25 9.31 9.58
CA SER A 174 -0.05 7.97 10.11
C SER A 174 -0.58 8.02 11.54
N ILE A 175 0.01 8.83 12.43
CA ILE A 175 -0.47 8.97 13.82
C ILE A 175 -1.88 9.58 13.83
N VAL A 176 -2.07 10.68 13.11
CA VAL A 176 -3.39 11.34 12.99
C VAL A 176 -4.41 10.38 12.38
N GLY A 177 -4.03 9.64 11.34
CA GLY A 177 -4.85 8.63 10.70
C GLY A 177 -5.30 7.56 11.68
N VAL A 178 -4.37 6.91 12.40
CA VAL A 178 -4.71 5.88 13.41
C VAL A 178 -5.70 6.43 14.44
N LEU A 179 -5.46 7.64 14.97
CA LEU A 179 -6.36 8.26 15.94
C LEU A 179 -7.74 8.56 15.36
N ALA A 180 -7.80 9.09 14.13
CA ALA A 180 -9.06 9.37 13.44
C ALA A 180 -9.86 8.09 13.16
N PHE A 181 -9.20 7.03 12.68
CA PHE A 181 -9.84 5.73 12.45
C PHE A 181 -10.32 5.08 13.76
N ALA A 182 -9.52 5.14 14.82
CA ALA A 182 -9.92 4.64 16.14
C ALA A 182 -11.13 5.41 16.69
N TRP A 183 -11.16 6.73 16.51
CA TRP A 183 -12.30 7.56 16.90
C TRP A 183 -13.55 7.25 16.06
N LEU A 184 -13.44 7.13 14.74
CA LEU A 184 -14.55 6.75 13.86
C LEU A 184 -15.13 5.38 14.23
N PHE A 185 -14.25 4.40 14.47
CA PHE A 185 -14.67 3.06 14.89
C PHE A 185 -15.34 3.08 16.27
N GLY A 186 -14.77 3.81 17.24
CA GLY A 186 -15.39 3.99 18.56
C GLY A 186 -16.76 4.66 18.45
N SER A 187 -16.87 5.75 17.68
CA SER A 187 -18.13 6.45 17.46
C SER A 187 -19.19 5.55 16.86
N LEU A 188 -18.83 4.70 15.89
CA LEU A 188 -19.72 3.69 15.31
C LEU A 188 -20.28 2.75 16.39
N LEU A 189 -19.41 2.22 17.26
CA LEU A 189 -19.81 1.27 18.31
C LEU A 189 -20.70 1.88 19.40
N PHE A 190 -20.48 3.14 19.76
CA PHE A 190 -21.21 3.79 20.85
C PHE A 190 -22.47 4.54 20.42
N ASN A 191 -22.53 5.01 19.18
CA ASN A 191 -23.63 5.86 18.70
C ASN A 191 -24.59 5.16 17.73
N THR A 192 -24.36 3.89 17.41
CA THR A 192 -25.18 3.15 16.42
C THR A 192 -25.74 1.88 17.01
N ASP A 193 -27.00 1.58 16.68
CA ASP A 193 -27.61 0.29 17.04
C ASP A 193 -27.01 -0.84 16.19
N LEU A 194 -26.03 -1.54 16.76
CA LEU A 194 -25.39 -2.69 16.13
C LEU A 194 -26.37 -3.82 15.84
N THR A 195 -27.46 -3.93 16.61
CA THR A 195 -28.49 -4.96 16.39
C THR A 195 -29.22 -4.68 15.08
N ALA A 196 -29.61 -3.43 14.84
CA ALA A 196 -30.23 -3.02 13.59
C ALA A 196 -29.30 -3.24 12.38
N ILE A 197 -28.00 -2.99 12.54
CA ILE A 197 -26.99 -3.27 11.48
C ILE A 197 -26.92 -4.77 11.19
N LEU A 198 -26.84 -5.61 12.21
CA LEU A 198 -26.72 -7.07 12.06
C LEU A 198 -27.98 -7.73 11.47
N GLN A 199 -29.14 -7.08 11.59
CA GLN A 199 -30.37 -7.50 10.93
C GLN A 199 -30.34 -7.25 9.40
N ASN A 200 -29.46 -6.39 8.91
CA ASN A 200 -29.22 -6.21 7.48
C ASN A 200 -28.29 -7.32 6.95
N ASN A 201 -28.88 -8.49 6.70
CA ASN A 201 -28.16 -9.74 6.41
C ASN A 201 -28.74 -10.56 5.24
N HIS A 202 -29.37 -9.89 4.27
CA HIS A 202 -29.94 -10.55 3.10
C HIS A 202 -28.85 -10.97 2.12
N PHE A 203 -28.58 -12.27 2.01
CA PHE A 203 -27.58 -12.79 1.09
C PHE A 203 -27.96 -12.59 -0.38
N SER A 204 -27.05 -12.00 -1.14
CA SER A 204 -27.11 -11.92 -2.61
C SER A 204 -25.77 -12.33 -3.18
N MET A 205 -25.73 -13.46 -3.92
CA MET A 205 -24.49 -13.97 -4.50
C MET A 205 -23.76 -12.93 -5.38
N PRO A 206 -24.44 -12.17 -6.27
CA PRO A 206 -23.79 -11.11 -7.03
C PRO A 206 -23.15 -10.03 -6.16
N MET A 207 -23.82 -9.58 -5.10
CA MET A 207 -23.29 -8.54 -4.20
C MET A 207 -22.16 -9.06 -3.30
N PHE A 208 -22.26 -10.32 -2.87
CA PHE A 208 -21.18 -10.99 -2.16
C PHE A 208 -19.92 -11.08 -3.03
N LEU A 209 -20.06 -11.52 -4.29
CA LEU A 209 -18.94 -11.57 -5.23
C LEU A 209 -18.39 -10.18 -5.55
N LEU A 210 -19.24 -9.15 -5.64
CA LEU A 210 -18.81 -7.76 -5.78
C LEU A 210 -17.94 -7.34 -4.59
N ALA A 211 -18.36 -7.61 -3.36
CA ALA A 211 -17.59 -7.31 -2.15
C ALA A 211 -16.23 -8.04 -2.13
N VAL A 212 -16.22 -9.33 -2.48
CA VAL A 212 -14.99 -10.12 -2.63
C VAL A 212 -14.07 -9.51 -3.70
N SER A 213 -14.61 -9.14 -4.85
CA SER A 213 -13.84 -8.53 -5.95
C SER A 213 -13.27 -7.16 -5.58
N LEU A 214 -14.03 -6.31 -4.87
CA LEU A 214 -13.57 -4.99 -4.43
C LEU A 214 -12.35 -5.10 -3.51
N SER A 215 -12.44 -5.91 -2.44
CA SER A 215 -11.34 -6.06 -1.48
C SER A 215 -10.15 -6.85 -2.05
N SER A 216 -10.39 -7.91 -2.82
CA SER A 216 -9.28 -8.65 -3.45
C SER A 216 -8.52 -7.79 -4.47
N SER A 217 -9.22 -7.01 -5.30
CA SER A 217 -8.59 -6.10 -6.26
C SER A 217 -7.80 -5.01 -5.56
N TRP A 218 -8.29 -4.49 -4.43
CA TRP A 218 -7.58 -3.52 -3.60
C TRP A 218 -6.22 -4.06 -3.15
N GLN A 219 -6.17 -5.28 -2.62
CA GLN A 219 -4.91 -5.89 -2.21
C GLN A 219 -3.99 -6.23 -3.39
N ILE A 220 -4.55 -6.72 -4.49
CA ILE A 220 -3.79 -7.07 -5.70
C ILE A 220 -3.14 -5.82 -6.32
N ALA A 221 -3.74 -4.64 -6.16
CA ALA A 221 -3.18 -3.38 -6.64
C ALA A 221 -1.81 -3.05 -6.00
N PHE A 222 -1.45 -3.66 -4.88
CA PHE A 222 -0.12 -3.53 -4.27
C PHE A 222 0.93 -4.51 -4.84
N CYS A 223 0.50 -5.59 -5.50
CA CYS A 223 1.40 -6.61 -6.05
C CYS A 223 2.53 -6.02 -6.93
N PRO A 224 2.30 -5.02 -7.81
CA PRO A 224 3.34 -4.53 -8.73
C PRO A 224 4.55 -3.85 -8.08
N TYR A 225 4.56 -3.65 -6.77
CA TYR A 225 5.66 -3.01 -6.05
C TYR A 225 5.93 -3.63 -4.67
N VAL A 226 5.27 -4.74 -4.31
CA VAL A 226 5.48 -5.38 -3.01
C VAL A 226 6.93 -5.85 -2.82
N SER A 227 7.59 -6.33 -3.88
CA SER A 227 8.99 -6.74 -3.85
C SER A 227 9.98 -5.58 -3.75
N ASP A 228 9.57 -4.35 -4.05
CA ASP A 228 10.43 -3.17 -4.00
C ASP A 228 10.85 -2.87 -2.56
N TYR A 229 10.01 -3.23 -1.60
CA TYR A 229 10.29 -3.13 -0.17
C TYR A 229 10.83 -4.44 0.40
N SER A 230 10.27 -5.58 0.02
CA SER A 230 10.71 -6.87 0.58
C SER A 230 12.11 -7.30 0.10
N ARG A 231 12.61 -6.76 -1.02
CA ARG A 231 13.99 -7.00 -1.51
C ARG A 231 15.11 -6.55 -0.57
N TYR A 232 14.81 -5.69 0.41
CA TYR A 232 15.76 -5.28 1.43
C TYR A 232 15.84 -6.23 2.63
N LEU A 233 14.98 -7.24 2.72
CA LEU A 233 15.05 -8.28 3.76
C LEU A 233 16.25 -9.22 3.52
N PRO A 234 16.82 -9.84 4.57
CA PRO A 234 17.87 -10.84 4.45
C PRO A 234 17.47 -11.97 3.49
N ARG A 235 18.45 -12.49 2.72
CA ARG A 235 18.20 -13.52 1.70
C ARG A 235 17.64 -14.82 2.27
N ASP A 236 18.08 -15.17 3.46
CA ASP A 236 17.76 -16.37 4.23
C ASP A 236 16.54 -16.17 5.16
N VAL A 237 15.83 -15.03 5.04
CA VAL A 237 14.63 -14.77 5.81
C VAL A 237 13.59 -15.88 5.61
N SER A 238 13.00 -16.34 6.70
CA SER A 238 11.97 -17.39 6.70
C SER A 238 10.76 -16.96 5.86
N ALA A 239 10.38 -17.78 4.87
CA ALA A 239 9.25 -17.48 3.99
C ALA A 239 7.92 -17.29 4.75
N PRO A 240 7.53 -18.13 5.72
CA PRO A 240 6.36 -17.86 6.56
C PRO A 240 6.41 -16.50 7.27
N LYS A 241 7.57 -16.08 7.78
CA LYS A 241 7.70 -14.77 8.44
C LYS A 241 7.43 -13.62 7.47
N VAL A 242 7.95 -13.68 6.25
CA VAL A 242 7.68 -12.66 5.23
C VAL A 242 6.21 -12.68 4.82
N PHE A 243 5.65 -13.88 4.59
CA PHE A 243 4.24 -14.05 4.22
C PHE A 243 3.30 -13.39 5.25
N PHE A 244 3.42 -13.75 6.53
CA PHE A 244 2.56 -13.20 7.59
C PHE A 244 2.88 -11.76 7.98
N SER A 245 4.03 -11.22 7.55
CA SER A 245 4.31 -9.79 7.75
C SER A 245 3.67 -8.93 6.65
N VAL A 246 3.21 -9.52 5.54
CA VAL A 246 2.57 -8.81 4.44
C VAL A 246 1.06 -9.09 4.38
N PHE A 247 0.66 -10.30 4.81
CA PHE A 247 -0.72 -10.76 4.89
C PHE A 247 -1.50 -9.98 5.94
#